data_AF-A0A948T3D3-F1
#
_entry.id   AF-A0A948T3D3-F1
#
_cell.length_a   1.000
_cell.length_b   1.000
_cell.length_c   1.000
_cell.angle_alpha   90.00
_cell.angle_beta   90.00
_cell.angle_gamma   90.00
#
_symmetry.space_group_name_H-M   'P 1'
#
loop_
_entity.id
_entity.type
_entity.pdbx_description
1 polymer ?
#
loop_
_entity_poly.entity_id
_entity_poly.type
_entity_poly.pdbx_seq_one_letter_code
_entity_poly.pdbx_strand_id
1 'polypeptide(L)'
;MRPILVGTGGQFATIGAALASVPEGQPICLQLQPGIYREKVELLNRSAYIRGAGMGETRIIWQDAAYSTHPDGRRTGTFRSHTFLAQGPCLWLEDLTIENQSGAPQKAGQAVVAALYSRWVLARRVEFSSFQDTLFCGPLPPKERLPDGFLGPMQNQPREQSFQLYQDCRIAGEVDFIFGGAQAVFQNCQLHLRDAGRIGYLAAPSGFSHQLGMVFWYCTITADPTACFYLARPWRSEGAARFWRCSFPSQMEPEGFSRWQETGAKYRFSIGPNLPQSVRWATRMTSQQARQLAGQITCQQDDLLQQLDTTFPLENNQLQIEYIQEDDTMDIRYSCNQKDFKRYTTQETREEFLIQNLYQADQVVAVYSHVDRMVTLGCMPVERSVNLEQGMDIWHNFGTQYLLQRREMGLFNLGGQGRVTVDGTVYPMGYKDCLYIAMGAKEVVFDSEDATNPAKFFMVSAPAHCSYETRLIRLEDAAKKPLGSNETANKRVINQFIHPSVLKTCQLSMGMTCLESGSVWNTMPAHTHERRMEIYTYFEVPQDQVVFHMMGEGNETRHIVMQNEEAVISPSWSIHSGVGTSNYSFIWAMGGENQEFDDMDVISTTQLR
;
A
#
# COMPACT_ATOMS: atom_id res chain seq x y z
N MET A 1 22.59 -2.07 -21.53
CA MET A 1 22.70 -1.07 -22.64
C MET A 1 22.99 0.30 -22.03
N ARG A 2 23.91 1.11 -22.58
CA ARG A 2 24.19 2.44 -22.00
C ARG A 2 23.10 3.46 -22.38
N PRO A 3 22.56 4.25 -21.43
CA PRO A 3 21.53 5.25 -21.73
C PRO A 3 22.10 6.43 -22.53
N ILE A 4 21.30 6.93 -23.48
CA ILE A 4 21.56 8.19 -24.18
C ILE A 4 21.04 9.34 -23.30
N LEU A 5 21.93 10.27 -22.95
CA LEU A 5 21.56 11.44 -22.16
C LEU A 5 20.91 12.50 -23.05
N VAL A 6 19.71 12.95 -22.70
CA VAL A 6 18.94 13.94 -23.47
C VAL A 6 18.56 15.14 -22.59
N GLY A 7 18.74 16.37 -23.10
CA GLY A 7 18.48 17.62 -22.39
C GLY A 7 19.75 18.46 -22.19
N THR A 8 19.67 19.46 -21.33
CA THR A 8 20.79 20.38 -21.07
C THR A 8 22.04 19.62 -20.61
N GLY A 9 23.15 19.78 -21.34
CA GLY A 9 24.41 19.07 -21.06
C GLY A 9 24.42 17.58 -21.47
N GLY A 10 23.35 17.09 -22.10
CA GLY A 10 23.27 15.74 -22.65
C GLY A 10 23.93 15.59 -24.02
N GLN A 11 23.91 14.37 -24.55
CA GLN A 11 24.39 14.06 -25.90
C GLN A 11 23.49 14.67 -26.99
N PHE A 12 22.19 14.76 -26.71
CA PHE A 12 21.21 15.40 -27.58
C PHE A 12 20.37 16.41 -26.79
N ALA A 13 19.98 17.51 -27.43
CA ALA A 13 19.13 18.52 -26.79
C ALA A 13 17.65 18.10 -26.71
N THR A 14 17.20 17.22 -27.63
CA THR A 14 15.79 16.88 -27.86
C THR A 14 15.60 15.37 -27.97
N ILE A 15 14.42 14.87 -27.61
CA ILE A 15 14.07 13.44 -27.71
C ILE A 15 14.10 13.01 -29.18
N GLY A 16 13.55 13.81 -30.10
CA GLY A 16 13.53 13.49 -31.53
C GLY A 16 14.92 13.28 -32.13
N ALA A 17 15.90 14.12 -31.77
CA ALA A 17 17.28 13.96 -32.23
C ALA A 17 17.94 12.67 -31.68
N ALA A 18 17.68 12.31 -30.43
CA ALA A 18 18.18 11.05 -29.86
C ALA A 18 17.54 9.85 -30.59
N LEU A 19 16.24 9.89 -30.87
CA LEU A 19 15.55 8.85 -31.63
C LEU A 19 16.09 8.69 -33.05
N ALA A 20 16.40 9.81 -33.72
CA ALA A 20 16.97 9.81 -35.07
C ALA A 20 18.40 9.27 -35.14
N SER A 21 19.15 9.29 -34.04
CA SER A 21 20.50 8.72 -33.95
C SER A 21 20.55 7.20 -33.90
N VAL A 22 19.40 6.55 -33.60
CA VAL A 22 19.29 5.11 -33.45
C VAL A 22 18.50 4.54 -34.63
N PRO A 23 19.03 3.55 -35.38
CA PRO A 23 18.33 2.95 -36.51
C PRO A 23 16.92 2.48 -36.17
N GLU A 24 16.00 2.57 -37.14
CA GLU A 24 14.64 2.11 -36.97
C GLU A 24 14.59 0.64 -36.55
N GLY A 25 13.66 0.31 -35.64
CA GLY A 25 13.51 -1.03 -35.10
C GLY A 25 14.44 -1.40 -33.95
N GLN A 26 15.55 -0.68 -33.76
CA GLN A 26 16.49 -0.98 -32.67
C GLN A 26 15.96 -0.48 -31.32
N PRO A 27 16.14 -1.26 -30.22
CA PRO A 27 15.80 -0.81 -28.88
C PRO A 27 16.58 0.45 -28.49
N ILE A 28 15.96 1.32 -27.69
CA ILE A 28 16.59 2.56 -27.22
C ILE A 28 16.42 2.75 -25.72
N CYS A 29 17.45 3.27 -25.05
CA CYS A 29 17.43 3.64 -23.65
C CYS A 29 17.77 5.14 -23.52
N LEU A 30 16.86 5.94 -22.98
CA LEU A 30 16.99 7.39 -22.82
C LEU A 30 16.98 7.76 -21.34
N GLN A 31 17.95 8.57 -20.93
CA GLN A 31 17.92 9.28 -19.65
C GLN A 31 17.68 10.76 -19.94
N LEU A 32 16.49 11.24 -19.57
CA LEU A 32 16.09 12.63 -19.72
C LEU A 32 16.54 13.41 -18.48
N GLN A 33 17.16 14.57 -18.72
CA GLN A 33 17.47 15.54 -17.67
C GLN A 33 16.19 16.26 -17.18
N PRO A 34 16.23 16.95 -16.04
CA PRO A 34 15.17 17.86 -15.63
C PRO A 34 14.91 18.92 -16.71
N GLY A 35 13.64 19.20 -16.99
CA GLY A 35 13.24 20.17 -18.00
C GLY A 35 11.95 19.82 -18.75
N ILE A 36 11.57 20.73 -19.64
CA ILE A 36 10.37 20.62 -20.46
C ILE A 36 10.75 20.33 -21.91
N TYR A 37 10.33 19.16 -22.40
CA TYR A 37 10.52 18.69 -23.77
C TYR A 37 9.21 18.93 -24.54
N ARG A 38 9.18 20.00 -25.34
CA ARG A 38 8.02 20.40 -26.17
C ARG A 38 8.04 19.68 -27.51
N GLU A 39 7.76 18.39 -27.49
CA GLU A 39 7.89 17.52 -28.65
C GLU A 39 6.74 16.51 -28.71
N LYS A 40 6.28 16.20 -29.93
CA LYS A 40 5.44 15.01 -30.18
C LYS A 40 6.36 13.81 -30.36
N VAL A 41 6.25 12.82 -29.47
CA VAL A 41 7.15 11.67 -29.41
C VAL A 41 6.46 10.43 -29.97
N GLU A 42 7.06 9.81 -30.97
CA GLU A 42 6.57 8.58 -31.60
C GLU A 42 7.65 7.51 -31.62
N LEU A 43 7.41 6.41 -30.90
CA LEU A 43 8.25 5.22 -30.86
C LEU A 43 7.55 4.15 -31.68
N LEU A 44 7.96 3.98 -32.93
CA LEU A 44 7.39 2.99 -33.85
C LEU A 44 8.36 1.82 -34.05
N ASN A 45 7.78 0.62 -34.04
CA ASN A 45 8.44 -0.66 -34.29
C ASN A 45 9.65 -0.96 -33.40
N ARG A 46 9.75 -0.38 -32.19
CA ARG A 46 10.94 -0.53 -31.34
C ARG A 46 10.60 -0.66 -29.86
N SER A 47 11.48 -1.30 -29.10
CA SER A 47 11.43 -1.25 -27.65
C SER A 47 12.07 0.04 -27.13
N ALA A 48 11.54 0.61 -26.05
CA ALA A 48 12.13 1.79 -25.42
C ALA A 48 12.12 1.72 -23.90
N TYR A 49 13.21 2.16 -23.28
CA TYR A 49 13.27 2.53 -21.87
C TYR A 49 13.55 4.03 -21.77
N ILE A 50 12.66 4.79 -21.14
CA ILE A 50 12.80 6.24 -20.95
C ILE A 50 12.67 6.54 -19.46
N ARG A 51 13.73 7.11 -18.89
CA ARG A 51 13.77 7.55 -17.49
C ARG A 51 13.97 9.05 -17.39
N GLY A 52 13.16 9.73 -16.59
CA GLY A 52 13.35 11.14 -16.24
C GLY A 52 14.02 11.33 -14.88
N ALA A 53 13.93 12.54 -14.34
CA ALA A 53 14.45 12.90 -13.01
C ALA A 53 13.38 12.89 -11.91
N GLY A 54 12.11 12.67 -12.24
CA GLY A 54 10.97 12.68 -11.34
C GLY A 54 9.71 13.22 -11.99
N MET A 55 8.53 12.85 -11.45
CA MET A 55 7.26 13.50 -11.81
C MET A 55 7.34 15.00 -11.51
N GLY A 56 6.95 15.84 -12.46
CA GLY A 56 7.05 17.31 -12.39
C GLY A 56 8.41 17.87 -12.79
N GLU A 57 9.50 17.13 -12.58
CA GLU A 57 10.88 17.55 -12.90
C GLU A 57 11.23 17.37 -14.38
N THR A 58 10.85 16.23 -14.97
CA THR A 58 11.01 15.94 -16.40
C THR A 58 9.64 15.83 -17.05
N ARG A 59 9.34 16.73 -18.00
CA ARG A 59 8.01 16.86 -18.61
C ARG A 59 8.06 16.78 -20.14
N ILE A 60 7.32 15.85 -20.73
CA ILE A 60 7.10 15.75 -22.19
C ILE A 60 5.72 16.33 -22.49
N ILE A 61 5.66 17.39 -23.30
CA ILE A 61 4.41 18.12 -23.54
C ILE A 61 4.16 18.40 -25.03
N TRP A 62 2.90 18.24 -25.43
CA TRP A 62 2.40 18.63 -26.75
C TRP A 62 0.99 19.22 -26.64
N GLN A 63 0.35 19.58 -27.77
CA GLN A 63 -0.91 20.35 -27.75
C GLN A 63 -1.92 19.98 -28.85
N ASP A 64 -1.73 18.86 -29.55
CA ASP A 64 -2.70 18.43 -30.55
C ASP A 64 -4.03 18.04 -29.88
N ALA A 65 -5.13 18.38 -30.54
CA ALA A 65 -6.49 18.19 -30.04
C ALA A 65 -7.39 17.68 -31.15
N ALA A 66 -8.39 16.86 -30.82
CA ALA A 66 -9.22 16.19 -31.80
C ALA A 66 -10.04 17.15 -32.70
N TYR A 67 -10.45 18.32 -32.18
CA TYR A 67 -11.22 19.31 -32.93
C TYR A 67 -10.35 20.22 -33.81
N SER A 68 -9.03 20.18 -33.65
CA SER A 68 -8.10 20.91 -34.50
C SER A 68 -8.11 20.37 -35.93
N THR A 69 -7.70 21.20 -36.89
CA THR A 69 -7.45 20.80 -38.27
C THR A 69 -6.06 20.17 -38.36
N HIS A 70 -5.99 18.95 -38.86
CA HIS A 70 -4.75 18.25 -39.13
C HIS A 70 -4.08 18.79 -40.41
N PRO A 71 -2.76 18.66 -40.60
CA PRO A 71 -2.07 19.13 -41.81
C PRO A 71 -2.63 18.63 -43.16
N ASP A 72 -3.39 17.54 -43.17
CA ASP A 72 -4.07 16.99 -44.37
C ASP A 72 -5.45 17.63 -44.65
N GLY A 73 -5.85 18.63 -43.86
CA GLY A 73 -7.13 19.34 -43.97
C GLY A 73 -8.31 18.64 -43.29
N ARG A 74 -8.15 17.41 -42.78
CA ARG A 74 -9.20 16.70 -42.02
C ARG A 74 -9.13 17.10 -40.54
N ARG A 75 -10.16 16.74 -39.75
CA ARG A 75 -10.07 16.87 -38.27
C ARG A 75 -8.99 15.95 -37.72
N THR A 76 -8.17 16.42 -36.78
CA THR A 76 -7.14 15.62 -36.11
C THR A 76 -7.72 14.33 -35.54
N GLY A 77 -8.84 14.40 -34.83
CA GLY A 77 -9.44 13.22 -34.18
C GLY A 77 -8.60 12.68 -33.01
N THR A 78 -9.15 11.71 -32.27
CA THR A 78 -8.53 11.18 -31.04
C THR A 78 -7.13 10.61 -31.29
N PHE A 79 -6.98 9.69 -32.24
CA PHE A 79 -5.74 8.91 -32.41
C PHE A 79 -4.61 9.66 -33.13
N ARG A 80 -4.80 10.92 -33.50
CA ARG A 80 -3.72 11.83 -33.95
C ARG A 80 -3.42 12.94 -32.95
N SER A 81 -4.15 13.02 -31.84
CA SER A 81 -4.00 14.05 -30.80
C SER A 81 -2.94 13.74 -29.74
N HIS A 82 -2.27 12.59 -29.83
CA HIS A 82 -1.31 12.11 -28.83
C HIS A 82 -0.12 13.05 -28.66
N THR A 83 0.35 13.19 -27.42
CA THR A 83 1.68 13.74 -27.11
C THR A 83 2.76 12.68 -27.27
N PHE A 84 2.46 11.46 -26.81
CA PHE A 84 3.37 10.32 -26.81
C PHE A 84 2.67 9.10 -27.42
N LEU A 85 3.30 8.45 -28.39
CA LEU A 85 2.84 7.19 -28.94
C LEU A 85 3.97 6.17 -28.89
N ALA A 86 3.65 4.98 -28.42
CA ALA A 86 4.61 3.88 -28.40
C ALA A 86 3.99 2.60 -28.94
N GLN A 87 4.69 2.00 -29.88
CA GLN A 87 4.38 0.71 -30.47
C GLN A 87 5.68 -0.07 -30.67
N GLY A 88 5.68 -1.30 -30.16
CA GLY A 88 6.82 -2.20 -30.22
C GLY A 88 6.73 -3.32 -29.17
N PRO A 89 7.79 -4.11 -28.99
CA PRO A 89 7.77 -5.23 -28.04
C PRO A 89 7.64 -4.77 -26.59
N CYS A 90 8.52 -3.87 -26.14
CA CYS A 90 8.62 -3.47 -24.74
C CYS A 90 8.68 -1.94 -24.60
N LEU A 91 7.88 -1.39 -23.70
CA LEU A 91 7.98 -0.01 -23.26
C LEU A 91 8.18 0.03 -21.74
N TRP A 92 9.19 0.77 -21.30
CA TRP A 92 9.40 1.08 -19.90
C TRP A 92 9.54 2.60 -19.73
N LEU A 93 8.64 3.19 -18.94
CA LEU A 93 8.66 4.60 -18.55
C LEU A 93 8.89 4.72 -17.04
N GLU A 94 9.77 5.62 -16.62
CA GLU A 94 10.05 5.84 -15.20
C GLU A 94 10.37 7.31 -14.88
N ASP A 95 9.91 7.80 -13.73
CA ASP A 95 10.29 9.09 -13.15
C ASP A 95 10.06 10.31 -14.07
N LEU A 96 8.88 10.44 -14.68
CA LEU A 96 8.59 11.56 -15.60
C LEU A 96 7.09 11.92 -15.68
N THR A 97 6.78 13.05 -16.31
CA THR A 97 5.42 13.50 -16.58
C THR A 97 5.19 13.64 -18.09
N ILE A 98 4.04 13.18 -18.60
CA ILE A 98 3.58 13.39 -19.97
C ILE A 98 2.26 14.16 -19.93
N GLU A 99 2.13 15.23 -20.72
CA GLU A 99 0.94 16.09 -20.72
C GLU A 99 0.49 16.49 -22.11
N ASN A 100 -0.82 16.68 -22.27
CA ASN A 100 -1.39 17.34 -23.43
C ASN A 100 -1.97 18.70 -23.02
N GLN A 101 -1.40 19.78 -23.55
CA GLN A 101 -1.76 21.18 -23.27
C GLN A 101 -2.62 21.79 -24.39
N SER A 102 -3.58 21.01 -24.91
CA SER A 102 -4.52 21.43 -25.98
C SER A 102 -5.44 22.61 -25.63
N GLY A 103 -5.44 23.07 -24.38
CA GLY A 103 -6.24 24.21 -23.92
C GLY A 103 -7.61 23.81 -23.39
N ALA A 104 -8.60 24.69 -23.54
CA ALA A 104 -9.92 24.50 -22.93
C ALA A 104 -10.63 23.23 -23.48
N PRO A 105 -11.07 22.29 -22.62
CA PRO A 105 -11.66 21.00 -23.03
C PRO A 105 -12.81 21.14 -24.03
N GLN A 106 -13.67 22.15 -23.85
CA GLN A 106 -14.83 22.39 -24.71
C GLN A 106 -14.47 22.79 -26.14
N LYS A 107 -13.25 23.29 -26.35
CA LYS A 107 -12.70 23.67 -27.67
C LYS A 107 -11.78 22.59 -28.25
N ALA A 108 -11.09 21.84 -27.39
CA ALA A 108 -10.12 20.81 -27.77
C ALA A 108 -10.79 19.51 -28.23
N GLY A 109 -11.87 19.10 -27.57
CA GLY A 109 -12.40 17.74 -27.69
C GLY A 109 -11.46 16.74 -27.01
N GLN A 110 -11.25 15.57 -27.62
CA GLN A 110 -10.31 14.56 -27.13
C GLN A 110 -8.85 15.03 -27.25
N ALA A 111 -8.03 14.74 -26.23
CA ALA A 111 -6.65 15.19 -26.16
C ALA A 111 -5.76 14.13 -25.50
N VAL A 112 -5.26 13.21 -26.32
CA VAL A 112 -4.49 12.05 -25.84
C VAL A 112 -3.12 12.51 -25.32
N VAL A 113 -2.77 12.05 -24.13
CA VAL A 113 -1.42 12.18 -23.57
C VAL A 113 -0.55 11.05 -24.12
N ALA A 114 -0.95 9.81 -23.85
CA ALA A 114 -0.19 8.63 -24.23
C ALA A 114 -1.08 7.63 -24.95
N ALA A 115 -0.64 7.20 -26.14
CA ALA A 115 -1.24 6.13 -26.91
C ALA A 115 -0.30 4.92 -26.94
N LEU A 116 -0.53 3.96 -26.04
CA LEU A 116 0.38 2.86 -25.77
C LEU A 116 -0.13 1.57 -26.40
N TYR A 117 0.54 1.14 -27.47
CA TYR A 117 0.28 -0.07 -28.23
C TYR A 117 1.36 -1.14 -28.05
N SER A 118 2.41 -0.87 -27.29
CA SER A 118 3.47 -1.86 -27.04
C SER A 118 2.92 -3.11 -26.37
N ARG A 119 3.47 -4.29 -26.70
CA ARG A 119 2.98 -5.58 -26.18
C ARG A 119 3.14 -5.67 -24.67
N TRP A 120 4.29 -5.23 -24.17
CA TRP A 120 4.63 -5.20 -22.76
C TRP A 120 4.92 -3.76 -22.34
N VAL A 121 4.17 -3.23 -21.39
CA VAL A 121 4.33 -1.86 -20.88
C VAL A 121 4.53 -1.89 -19.37
N LEU A 122 5.57 -1.20 -18.90
CA LEU A 122 5.75 -0.79 -17.52
C LEU A 122 5.83 0.73 -17.44
N ALA A 123 4.98 1.35 -16.63
CA ALA A 123 5.10 2.76 -16.26
C ALA A 123 5.17 2.86 -14.73
N ARG A 124 6.26 3.40 -14.20
CA ARG A 124 6.50 3.51 -12.76
C ARG A 124 6.78 4.95 -12.36
N ARG A 125 6.03 5.48 -11.38
CA ARG A 125 6.14 6.90 -10.97
C ARG A 125 6.07 7.84 -12.18
N VAL A 126 5.04 7.64 -13.00
CA VAL A 126 4.76 8.47 -14.18
C VAL A 126 3.47 9.24 -13.97
N GLU A 127 3.47 10.51 -14.35
CA GLU A 127 2.26 11.33 -14.38
C GLU A 127 1.72 11.46 -15.80
N PHE A 128 0.43 11.20 -15.97
CA PHE A 128 -0.31 11.44 -17.22
C PHE A 128 -1.43 12.43 -16.95
N SER A 129 -1.39 13.61 -17.58
CA SER A 129 -2.36 14.67 -17.30
C SER A 129 -2.93 15.32 -18.56
N SER A 130 -4.26 15.26 -18.67
CA SER A 130 -5.06 15.97 -19.69
C SER A 130 -6.51 16.06 -19.20
N PHE A 131 -7.46 15.94 -20.12
CA PHE A 131 -8.90 16.04 -19.91
C PHE A 131 -9.59 14.78 -20.46
N GLN A 132 -10.27 14.89 -21.61
CA GLN A 132 -10.91 13.76 -22.28
C GLN A 132 -9.89 12.88 -23.04
N ASP A 133 -10.02 11.56 -22.90
CA ASP A 133 -9.19 10.54 -23.57
C ASP A 133 -7.68 10.62 -23.21
N THR A 134 -7.34 10.85 -21.95
CA THR A 134 -5.95 11.07 -21.47
C THR A 134 -4.99 9.92 -21.82
N LEU A 135 -5.27 8.70 -21.39
CA LEU A 135 -4.41 7.52 -21.54
C LEU A 135 -5.13 6.44 -22.34
N PHE A 136 -4.59 6.16 -23.53
CA PHE A 136 -5.07 5.07 -24.37
C PHE A 136 -4.22 3.80 -24.16
N CYS A 137 -4.82 2.80 -23.53
CA CYS A 137 -4.26 1.47 -23.34
C CYS A 137 -4.68 0.56 -24.51
N GLY A 138 -3.87 0.51 -25.57
CA GLY A 138 -4.14 -0.27 -26.77
C GLY A 138 -4.27 -1.78 -26.53
N PRO A 139 -4.89 -2.53 -27.46
CA PRO A 139 -5.17 -2.14 -28.84
C PRO A 139 -6.51 -1.42 -29.03
N LEU A 140 -6.73 -0.95 -30.27
CA LEU A 140 -8.03 -0.50 -30.76
C LEU A 140 -9.04 -1.67 -30.82
N PRO A 141 -10.34 -1.40 -30.68
CA PRO A 141 -11.37 -2.39 -30.99
C PRO A 141 -11.31 -2.90 -32.43
N PRO A 142 -11.94 -4.04 -32.75
CA PRO A 142 -11.94 -4.60 -34.11
C PRO A 142 -12.53 -3.67 -35.16
N LYS A 143 -13.54 -2.88 -34.79
CA LYS A 143 -14.24 -1.97 -35.70
C LYS A 143 -14.58 -0.64 -35.02
N GLU A 144 -14.45 0.43 -35.78
CA GLU A 144 -14.90 1.76 -35.39
C GLU A 144 -16.44 1.84 -35.39
N ARG A 145 -17.00 2.69 -34.52
CA ARG A 145 -18.45 2.93 -34.47
C ARG A 145 -18.91 3.93 -35.52
N LEU A 146 -18.05 4.90 -35.83
CA LEU A 146 -18.28 5.91 -36.85
C LEU A 146 -17.18 5.77 -37.90
N PRO A 147 -17.48 6.03 -39.19
CA PRO A 147 -16.46 6.12 -40.22
C PRO A 147 -15.31 7.03 -39.80
N ASP A 148 -14.07 6.58 -40.01
CA ASP A 148 -12.82 7.27 -39.64
C ASP A 148 -12.65 7.54 -38.13
N GLY A 149 -13.43 6.89 -37.27
CA GLY A 149 -13.31 7.00 -35.81
C GLY A 149 -11.96 6.50 -35.28
N PHE A 150 -11.23 5.68 -36.03
CA PHE A 150 -9.88 5.22 -35.70
C PHE A 150 -8.76 5.89 -36.50
N LEU A 151 -9.07 6.92 -37.28
CA LEU A 151 -8.08 7.62 -38.12
C LEU A 151 -6.86 8.03 -37.29
N GLY A 152 -5.70 7.48 -37.65
CA GLY A 152 -4.44 7.71 -36.94
C GLY A 152 -3.36 6.70 -37.32
N PRO A 153 -2.14 6.82 -36.74
CA PRO A 153 -0.98 6.01 -37.13
C PRO A 153 -1.21 4.50 -36.99
N MET A 154 -2.08 4.11 -36.05
CA MET A 154 -2.33 2.72 -35.66
C MET A 154 -3.63 2.13 -36.23
N GLN A 155 -4.33 2.85 -37.12
CA GLN A 155 -5.66 2.47 -37.60
C GLN A 155 -5.70 1.06 -38.24
N ASN A 156 -4.66 0.71 -39.00
CA ASN A 156 -4.56 -0.52 -39.80
C ASN A 156 -3.70 -1.61 -39.14
N GLN A 157 -3.20 -1.35 -37.93
CA GLN A 157 -2.29 -2.27 -37.24
C GLN A 157 -3.04 -3.46 -36.66
N PRO A 158 -2.42 -4.65 -36.56
CA PRO A 158 -3.02 -5.78 -35.86
C PRO A 158 -3.49 -5.40 -34.45
N ARG A 159 -4.65 -5.92 -34.02
CA ARG A 159 -5.16 -5.71 -32.66
C ARG A 159 -4.50 -6.70 -31.70
N GLU A 160 -3.19 -6.62 -31.61
CA GLU A 160 -2.39 -7.48 -30.75
C GLU A 160 -2.64 -7.19 -29.28
N GLN A 161 -2.62 -8.24 -28.47
CA GLN A 161 -2.86 -8.09 -27.05
C GLN A 161 -1.67 -7.44 -26.36
N SER A 162 -1.97 -6.40 -25.58
CA SER A 162 -1.01 -5.71 -24.72
C SER A 162 -1.30 -6.04 -23.26
N PHE A 163 -0.24 -6.28 -22.49
CA PHE A 163 -0.25 -6.25 -21.03
C PHE A 163 0.52 -5.02 -20.55
N GLN A 164 -0.10 -4.26 -19.67
CA GLN A 164 0.40 -2.96 -19.22
C GLN A 164 0.29 -2.87 -17.70
N LEU A 165 1.41 -2.59 -17.04
CA LEU A 165 1.49 -2.36 -15.60
C LEU A 165 1.84 -0.90 -15.33
N TYR A 166 0.99 -0.23 -14.56
CA TYR A 166 1.18 1.13 -14.07
C TYR A 166 1.31 1.06 -12.56
N GLN A 167 2.48 1.43 -12.02
CA GLN A 167 2.77 1.36 -10.58
C GLN A 167 3.14 2.76 -10.05
N ASP A 168 2.51 3.18 -8.96
CA ASP A 168 2.79 4.46 -8.30
C ASP A 168 2.62 5.68 -9.23
N CYS A 169 1.72 5.58 -10.21
CA CYS A 169 1.47 6.63 -11.20
C CYS A 169 0.40 7.63 -10.73
N ARG A 170 0.47 8.84 -11.29
CA ARG A 170 -0.59 9.87 -11.18
C ARG A 170 -1.31 10.02 -12.51
N ILE A 171 -2.63 9.87 -12.55
CA ILE A 171 -3.40 9.98 -13.79
C ILE A 171 -4.58 10.91 -13.57
N ALA A 172 -4.68 11.96 -14.37
CA ALA A 172 -5.76 12.94 -14.24
C ALA A 172 -6.47 13.20 -15.57
N GLY A 173 -7.81 13.27 -15.52
CA GLY A 173 -8.65 13.57 -16.69
C GLY A 173 -10.12 13.72 -16.35
N GLU A 174 -10.98 13.78 -17.37
CA GLU A 174 -12.41 14.11 -17.27
C GLU A 174 -13.32 12.96 -17.75
N VAL A 175 -13.33 12.72 -19.06
CA VAL A 175 -14.22 11.78 -19.75
C VAL A 175 -13.40 10.69 -20.40
N ASP A 176 -13.74 9.43 -20.11
CA ASP A 176 -13.10 8.23 -20.64
C ASP A 176 -11.58 8.29 -20.55
N PHE A 177 -11.04 8.89 -19.48
CA PHE A 177 -9.65 9.33 -19.50
C PHE A 177 -8.65 8.17 -19.41
N ILE A 178 -9.08 6.98 -19.00
CA ILE A 178 -8.35 5.72 -19.21
C ILE A 178 -9.20 4.82 -20.12
N PHE A 179 -8.76 4.54 -21.35
CA PHE A 179 -9.60 3.84 -22.32
C PHE A 179 -8.80 2.88 -23.22
N GLY A 180 -9.47 1.86 -23.76
CA GLY A 180 -8.86 0.92 -24.72
C GLY A 180 -8.99 -0.57 -24.36
N GLY A 181 -8.27 -1.41 -25.11
CA GLY A 181 -8.40 -2.87 -25.12
C GLY A 181 -7.32 -3.65 -24.38
N ALA A 182 -6.36 -2.98 -23.73
CA ALA A 182 -5.27 -3.65 -23.01
C ALA A 182 -5.76 -4.53 -21.84
N GLN A 183 -4.90 -5.47 -21.45
CA GLN A 183 -4.87 -5.98 -20.07
C GLN A 183 -4.05 -4.98 -19.25
N ALA A 184 -4.70 -3.94 -18.74
CA ALA A 184 -4.04 -2.84 -18.04
C ALA A 184 -4.29 -2.94 -16.53
N VAL A 185 -3.20 -2.95 -15.77
CA VAL A 185 -3.20 -3.06 -14.32
C VAL A 185 -2.62 -1.77 -13.74
N PHE A 186 -3.38 -1.14 -12.86
CA PHE A 186 -3.01 0.07 -12.14
C PHE A 186 -2.87 -0.30 -10.66
N GLN A 187 -1.65 -0.24 -10.13
CA GLN A 187 -1.31 -0.61 -8.77
C GLN A 187 -0.84 0.62 -8.01
N ASN A 188 -1.43 0.87 -6.84
CA ASN A 188 -1.03 1.97 -5.95
C ASN A 188 -1.02 3.35 -6.65
N CYS A 189 -1.92 3.56 -7.61
CA CYS A 189 -1.98 4.78 -8.41
C CYS A 189 -2.90 5.83 -7.79
N GLN A 190 -2.60 7.11 -8.01
CA GLN A 190 -3.49 8.24 -7.70
C GLN A 190 -4.25 8.63 -8.96
N LEU A 191 -5.58 8.50 -8.92
CA LEU A 191 -6.46 8.77 -10.06
C LEU A 191 -7.33 9.98 -9.74
N HIS A 192 -7.17 11.07 -10.47
CA HIS A 192 -7.82 12.34 -10.17
C HIS A 192 -8.80 12.75 -11.26
N LEU A 193 -10.07 12.93 -10.87
CA LEU A 193 -11.13 13.32 -11.80
C LEU A 193 -11.37 14.82 -11.78
N ARG A 194 -11.17 15.43 -12.93
CA ARG A 194 -11.42 16.85 -13.15
C ARG A 194 -12.89 17.10 -13.45
N ASP A 195 -13.37 18.29 -13.08
CA ASP A 195 -14.72 18.71 -13.43
C ASP A 195 -14.88 18.94 -14.94
N ALA A 196 -15.66 18.08 -15.59
CA ALA A 196 -15.95 18.15 -17.01
C ALA A 196 -17.08 19.14 -17.36
N GLY A 197 -17.73 19.76 -16.38
CA GLY A 197 -19.00 20.50 -16.52
C GLY A 197 -20.18 19.60 -16.92
N ARG A 198 -19.99 18.28 -16.83
CA ARG A 198 -20.92 17.19 -17.14
C ARG A 198 -20.45 15.91 -16.45
N ILE A 199 -21.20 14.81 -16.61
CA ILE A 199 -20.78 13.50 -16.08
C ILE A 199 -19.46 13.05 -16.72
N GLY A 200 -18.46 12.84 -15.87
CA GLY A 200 -17.16 12.25 -16.18
C GLY A 200 -17.13 10.72 -16.11
N TYR A 201 -16.06 10.13 -16.63
CA TYR A 201 -15.84 8.68 -16.60
C TYR A 201 -14.37 8.37 -16.42
N LEU A 202 -14.04 7.61 -15.37
CA LEU A 202 -12.66 7.22 -15.11
C LEU A 202 -12.14 6.26 -16.18
N ALA A 203 -12.86 5.15 -16.42
CA ALA A 203 -12.44 4.12 -17.35
C ALA A 203 -13.45 3.82 -18.47
N ALA A 204 -12.95 3.53 -19.67
CA ALA A 204 -13.71 3.09 -20.83
C ALA A 204 -13.09 1.85 -21.51
N PRO A 205 -13.23 0.65 -20.91
CA PRO A 205 -12.62 -0.57 -21.44
C PRO A 205 -13.31 -1.09 -22.70
N SER A 206 -12.52 -1.65 -23.62
CA SER A 206 -12.98 -2.33 -24.84
C SER A 206 -12.33 -3.69 -25.11
N GLY A 207 -11.69 -4.28 -24.09
CA GLY A 207 -11.08 -5.61 -24.19
C GLY A 207 -12.11 -6.73 -24.41
N PHE A 208 -11.60 -7.94 -24.64
CA PHE A 208 -12.40 -9.13 -24.96
C PHE A 208 -12.75 -9.97 -23.73
N SER A 209 -13.81 -10.77 -23.81
CA SER A 209 -14.43 -11.53 -22.71
C SER A 209 -13.52 -12.50 -21.93
N HIS A 210 -12.37 -12.89 -22.48
CA HIS A 210 -11.40 -13.79 -21.83
C HIS A 210 -10.23 -13.07 -21.15
N GLN A 211 -10.13 -11.76 -21.31
CA GLN A 211 -8.99 -10.98 -20.84
C GLN A 211 -9.21 -10.43 -19.44
N LEU A 212 -8.11 -10.10 -18.78
CA LEU A 212 -8.10 -9.32 -17.54
C LEU A 212 -8.84 -7.98 -17.71
N GLY A 213 -8.72 -7.32 -18.86
CA GLY A 213 -9.27 -5.96 -19.05
C GLY A 213 -8.53 -4.95 -18.16
N MET A 214 -9.25 -3.95 -17.65
CA MET A 214 -8.67 -2.93 -16.77
C MET A 214 -8.83 -3.34 -15.30
N VAL A 215 -7.74 -3.33 -14.54
CA VAL A 215 -7.72 -3.66 -13.11
C VAL A 215 -7.10 -2.50 -12.34
N PHE A 216 -7.81 -2.01 -11.33
CA PHE A 216 -7.37 -0.96 -10.42
C PHE A 216 -7.23 -1.57 -9.03
N TRP A 217 -6.00 -1.58 -8.51
CA TRP A 217 -5.59 -2.34 -7.33
C TRP A 217 -4.91 -1.38 -6.33
N TYR A 218 -5.49 -1.21 -5.14
CA TYR A 218 -5.05 -0.21 -4.14
C TYR A 218 -4.91 1.22 -4.68
N CYS A 219 -5.76 1.63 -5.63
CA CYS A 219 -5.71 3.00 -6.16
C CYS A 219 -6.45 3.98 -5.24
N THR A 220 -5.92 5.20 -5.13
CA THR A 220 -6.62 6.31 -4.47
C THR A 220 -7.33 7.14 -5.52
N ILE A 221 -8.66 7.19 -5.48
CA ILE A 221 -9.46 8.00 -6.41
C ILE A 221 -9.87 9.29 -5.72
N THR A 222 -9.61 10.41 -6.38
CA THR A 222 -9.98 11.76 -5.93
C THR A 222 -10.71 12.50 -7.06
N ALA A 223 -11.38 13.60 -6.73
CA ALA A 223 -12.09 14.39 -7.72
C ALA A 223 -12.15 15.87 -7.32
N ASP A 224 -12.26 16.75 -8.31
CA ASP A 224 -12.61 18.15 -8.09
C ASP A 224 -13.93 18.27 -7.29
N PRO A 225 -14.13 19.33 -6.50
CA PRO A 225 -15.32 19.47 -5.66
C PRO A 225 -16.65 19.43 -6.41
N THR A 226 -16.67 19.90 -7.67
CA THR A 226 -17.86 20.00 -8.52
C THR A 226 -17.99 18.87 -9.53
N ALA A 227 -17.02 17.96 -9.60
CA ALA A 227 -17.09 16.83 -10.51
C ALA A 227 -18.24 15.88 -10.15
N CYS A 228 -18.85 15.27 -11.15
CA CYS A 228 -19.79 14.15 -11.01
C CYS A 228 -19.36 13.06 -12.00
N PHE A 229 -19.25 11.80 -11.57
CA PHE A 229 -18.67 10.77 -12.44
C PHE A 229 -19.05 9.33 -12.11
N TYR A 230 -18.86 8.45 -13.10
CA TYR A 230 -18.84 6.99 -12.91
C TYR A 230 -17.42 6.42 -13.01
N LEU A 231 -17.14 5.34 -12.29
CA LEU A 231 -15.87 4.61 -12.34
C LEU A 231 -15.57 4.04 -13.72
N ALA A 232 -16.58 3.49 -14.37
CA ALA A 232 -16.42 2.99 -15.72
C ALA A 232 -17.71 3.01 -16.52
N ARG A 233 -17.53 3.09 -17.84
CA ARG A 233 -18.56 2.74 -18.81
C ARG A 233 -17.97 1.87 -19.92
N PRO A 234 -18.72 0.91 -20.46
CA PRO A 234 -18.17 -0.02 -21.43
C PRO A 234 -18.03 0.66 -22.80
N TRP A 235 -16.81 0.79 -23.32
CA TRP A 235 -16.62 1.27 -24.69
C TRP A 235 -17.05 0.21 -25.71
N ARG A 236 -16.97 -1.08 -25.35
CA ARG A 236 -17.51 -2.22 -26.11
C ARG A 236 -18.22 -3.21 -25.20
N SER A 237 -19.06 -4.06 -25.79
CA SER A 237 -19.96 -5.00 -25.11
C SER A 237 -19.30 -6.00 -24.16
N GLU A 238 -17.99 -6.27 -24.30
CA GLU A 238 -17.22 -7.22 -23.48
C GLU A 238 -16.16 -6.56 -22.57
N GLY A 239 -16.15 -5.22 -22.56
CA GLY A 239 -15.24 -4.42 -21.74
C GLY A 239 -15.33 -4.81 -20.26
N ALA A 240 -14.18 -4.85 -19.60
CA ALA A 240 -14.05 -5.22 -18.20
C ALA A 240 -13.23 -4.19 -17.42
N ALA A 241 -13.72 -3.84 -16.24
CA ALA A 241 -13.08 -2.95 -15.29
C ALA A 241 -13.27 -3.53 -13.88
N ARG A 242 -12.20 -3.68 -13.12
CA ARG A 242 -12.24 -4.24 -11.77
C ARG A 242 -11.54 -3.29 -10.81
N PHE A 243 -12.22 -2.94 -9.73
CA PHE A 243 -11.69 -2.05 -8.70
C PHE A 243 -11.57 -2.85 -7.40
N TRP A 244 -10.35 -3.05 -6.90
CA TRP A 244 -10.07 -3.77 -5.67
C TRP A 244 -9.31 -2.89 -4.69
N ARG A 245 -9.83 -2.82 -3.45
CA ARG A 245 -9.27 -2.03 -2.33
C ARG A 245 -8.88 -0.59 -2.70
N CYS A 246 -9.67 0.03 -3.58
CA CYS A 246 -9.52 1.44 -3.89
C CYS A 246 -10.24 2.30 -2.84
N SER A 247 -9.80 3.54 -2.67
CA SER A 247 -10.55 4.59 -1.96
C SER A 247 -11.28 5.48 -2.96
N PHE A 248 -12.44 6.02 -2.55
CA PHE A 248 -13.37 6.71 -3.45
C PHE A 248 -13.82 8.04 -2.83
N PRO A 249 -13.94 9.12 -3.64
CA PRO A 249 -14.43 10.40 -3.17
C PRO A 249 -15.97 10.43 -3.18
N SER A 250 -16.57 11.36 -2.44
CA SER A 250 -18.04 11.53 -2.36
C SER A 250 -18.71 11.95 -3.68
N GLN A 251 -17.94 12.46 -4.64
CA GLN A 251 -18.37 12.96 -5.95
C GLN A 251 -18.74 11.84 -6.94
N MET A 252 -18.41 10.60 -6.60
CA MET A 252 -18.75 9.44 -7.43
C MET A 252 -20.26 9.18 -7.36
N GLU A 253 -20.88 8.94 -8.51
CA GLU A 253 -22.29 8.56 -8.58
C GLU A 253 -22.55 7.25 -7.80
N PRO A 254 -23.64 7.14 -7.01
CA PRO A 254 -23.90 5.99 -6.14
C PRO A 254 -23.98 4.63 -6.85
N GLU A 255 -24.39 4.63 -8.12
CA GLU A 255 -24.40 3.43 -8.96
C GLU A 255 -22.99 2.88 -9.24
N GLY A 256 -21.96 3.73 -9.17
CA GLY A 256 -20.55 3.45 -9.45
C GLY A 256 -20.24 3.24 -10.94
N PHE A 257 -21.13 2.58 -11.69
CA PHE A 257 -20.95 2.27 -13.11
C PHE A 257 -22.15 2.69 -13.95
N SER A 258 -21.89 3.04 -15.20
CA SER A 258 -22.94 3.33 -16.18
C SER A 258 -22.94 2.35 -17.34
N ARG A 259 -24.10 2.19 -17.99
CA ARG A 259 -24.23 1.40 -19.22
C ARG A 259 -24.06 2.29 -20.44
N TRP A 260 -23.40 1.76 -21.46
CA TRP A 260 -23.54 2.27 -22.82
C TRP A 260 -24.77 1.62 -23.45
N GLN A 261 -25.59 2.33 -24.22
CA GLN A 261 -26.83 1.77 -24.81
C GLN A 261 -26.53 0.75 -25.93
N GLU A 262 -26.13 -0.47 -25.58
CA GLU A 262 -25.99 -1.61 -26.52
C GLU A 262 -26.79 -2.81 -26.02
N THR A 263 -27.71 -3.30 -26.85
CA THR A 263 -28.54 -4.46 -26.58
C THR A 263 -27.67 -5.73 -26.51
N GLY A 264 -27.81 -6.53 -25.44
CA GLY A 264 -27.14 -7.83 -25.31
C GLY A 264 -25.69 -7.81 -24.78
N ALA A 265 -25.22 -6.68 -24.27
CA ALA A 265 -23.87 -6.56 -23.76
C ALA A 265 -23.62 -7.32 -22.45
N LYS A 266 -22.39 -7.86 -22.31
CA LYS A 266 -21.92 -8.69 -21.18
C LYS A 266 -20.81 -7.94 -20.44
N TYR A 267 -21.17 -6.81 -19.84
CA TYR A 267 -20.23 -5.98 -19.10
C TYR A 267 -19.67 -6.76 -17.91
N ARG A 268 -18.33 -6.77 -17.75
CA ARG A 268 -17.64 -7.47 -16.66
C ARG A 268 -17.04 -6.45 -15.71
N PHE A 269 -17.91 -5.75 -14.99
CA PHE A 269 -17.50 -4.76 -14.01
C PHE A 269 -17.58 -5.33 -12.60
N SER A 270 -16.49 -5.23 -11.86
CA SER A 270 -16.41 -5.72 -10.49
C SER A 270 -15.89 -4.67 -9.55
N ILE A 271 -16.35 -4.73 -8.31
CA ILE A 271 -15.90 -3.84 -7.24
C ILE A 271 -15.66 -4.61 -5.95
N GLY A 272 -14.65 -4.19 -5.20
CA GLY A 272 -14.30 -4.73 -3.90
C GLY A 272 -15.24 -4.29 -2.77
N PRO A 273 -14.91 -4.64 -1.51
CA PRO A 273 -15.80 -4.46 -0.36
C PRO A 273 -16.10 -2.99 -0.02
N ASN A 274 -15.21 -2.05 -0.39
CA ASN A 274 -15.24 -0.65 0.06
C ASN A 274 -16.39 0.21 -0.51
N LEU A 275 -17.19 -0.29 -1.47
CA LEU A 275 -18.38 0.44 -1.94
C LEU A 275 -19.67 -0.13 -1.30
N PRO A 276 -20.42 0.66 -0.52
CA PRO A 276 -21.66 0.20 0.12
C PRO A 276 -22.80 0.00 -0.88
N GLN A 277 -22.81 0.72 -2.01
CA GLN A 277 -23.82 0.58 -3.07
C GLN A 277 -23.17 0.56 -4.46
N SER A 278 -23.70 -0.25 -5.36
CA SER A 278 -23.36 -0.28 -6.78
C SER A 278 -24.53 -0.88 -7.54
N VAL A 279 -24.60 -0.65 -8.86
CA VAL A 279 -25.59 -1.26 -9.74
C VAL A 279 -25.64 -2.79 -9.58
N ARG A 280 -26.86 -3.34 -9.58
CA ARG A 280 -27.10 -4.79 -9.40
C ARG A 280 -26.42 -5.70 -10.43
N TRP A 281 -26.00 -5.15 -11.57
CA TRP A 281 -25.35 -5.90 -12.65
C TRP A 281 -23.82 -5.90 -12.54
N ALA A 282 -23.23 -5.09 -11.65
CA ALA A 282 -21.82 -5.19 -11.33
C ALA A 282 -21.60 -6.30 -10.28
N THR A 283 -20.52 -7.04 -10.42
CA THR A 283 -20.16 -8.12 -9.51
C THR A 283 -19.47 -7.54 -8.28
N ARG A 284 -19.94 -7.89 -7.07
CA ARG A 284 -19.13 -7.70 -5.87
C ARG A 284 -18.07 -8.79 -5.82
N MET A 285 -16.81 -8.40 -5.93
CA MET A 285 -15.69 -9.32 -5.92
C MET A 285 -15.46 -9.83 -4.50
N THR A 286 -15.33 -11.15 -4.32
CA THR A 286 -14.92 -11.74 -3.05
C THR A 286 -13.40 -11.76 -2.94
N SER A 287 -12.85 -11.89 -1.73
CA SER A 287 -11.40 -12.05 -1.55
C SER A 287 -10.87 -13.31 -2.27
N GLN A 288 -11.64 -14.40 -2.34
CA GLN A 288 -11.23 -15.56 -3.15
C GLN A 288 -11.10 -15.23 -4.65
N GLN A 289 -12.04 -14.45 -5.20
CA GLN A 289 -12.00 -14.03 -6.60
C GLN A 289 -10.87 -13.04 -6.86
N ALA A 290 -10.62 -12.16 -5.90
CA ALA A 290 -9.46 -11.29 -5.92
C ALA A 290 -8.17 -12.13 -5.94
N ARG A 291 -8.09 -13.27 -5.21
CA ARG A 291 -6.81 -14.00 -5.06
C ARG A 291 -6.45 -14.67 -6.37
N GLN A 292 -7.49 -15.22 -6.99
CA GLN A 292 -7.40 -15.74 -8.33
C GLN A 292 -6.98 -14.67 -9.34
N LEU A 293 -7.52 -13.46 -9.22
CA LEU A 293 -7.16 -12.33 -10.09
C LEU A 293 -5.71 -11.89 -9.86
N ALA A 294 -5.27 -11.75 -8.60
CA ALA A 294 -3.91 -11.44 -8.22
C ALA A 294 -2.93 -12.47 -8.80
N GLY A 295 -3.21 -13.77 -8.62
CA GLY A 295 -2.38 -14.82 -9.22
C GLY A 295 -2.28 -14.73 -10.75
N GLN A 296 -3.38 -14.40 -11.45
CA GLN A 296 -3.34 -14.18 -12.91
C GLN A 296 -2.48 -12.97 -13.29
N ILE A 297 -2.54 -11.90 -12.50
CA ILE A 297 -1.75 -10.70 -12.73
C ILE A 297 -0.26 -10.97 -12.48
N THR A 298 0.07 -11.65 -11.37
CA THR A 298 1.45 -12.04 -11.03
C THR A 298 2.10 -12.84 -12.16
N CYS A 299 1.40 -13.81 -12.75
CA CYS A 299 1.93 -14.55 -13.90
C CYS A 299 2.25 -13.64 -15.10
N GLN A 300 1.38 -12.65 -15.40
CA GLN A 300 1.63 -11.70 -16.49
C GLN A 300 2.73 -10.68 -16.14
N GLN A 301 2.86 -10.34 -14.85
CA GLN A 301 3.92 -9.49 -14.34
C GLN A 301 5.28 -10.17 -14.48
N ASP A 302 5.40 -11.46 -14.12
CA ASP A 302 6.63 -12.23 -14.33
C ASP A 302 7.06 -12.24 -15.80
N ASP A 303 6.13 -12.49 -16.73
CA ASP A 303 6.39 -12.43 -18.16
C ASP A 303 6.87 -11.02 -18.59
N LEU A 304 6.18 -9.97 -18.15
CA LEU A 304 6.57 -8.57 -18.40
C LEU A 304 8.01 -8.30 -17.95
N LEU A 305 8.34 -8.65 -16.70
CA LEU A 305 9.64 -8.41 -16.11
C LEU A 305 10.75 -9.17 -16.83
N GLN A 306 10.50 -10.44 -17.18
CA GLN A 306 11.45 -11.23 -17.96
C GLN A 306 11.72 -10.59 -19.33
N GLN A 307 10.69 -10.09 -20.01
CA GLN A 307 10.86 -9.43 -21.31
C GLN A 307 11.60 -8.09 -21.21
N LEU A 308 11.34 -7.32 -20.14
CA LEU A 308 12.07 -6.08 -19.87
C LEU A 308 13.54 -6.34 -19.58
N ASP A 309 13.86 -7.29 -18.69
CA ASP A 309 15.25 -7.63 -18.34
C ASP A 309 16.03 -8.17 -19.54
N THR A 310 15.39 -9.01 -20.36
CA THR A 310 16.00 -9.53 -21.61
C THR A 310 16.30 -8.39 -22.60
N THR A 311 15.42 -7.40 -22.68
CA THR A 311 15.56 -6.27 -23.64
C THR A 311 16.51 -5.19 -23.12
N PHE A 312 16.46 -4.92 -21.81
CA PHE A 312 17.17 -3.85 -21.12
C PHE A 312 17.88 -4.42 -19.89
N PRO A 313 18.96 -5.21 -20.06
CA PRO A 313 19.68 -5.76 -18.92
C PRO A 313 20.28 -4.62 -18.10
N LEU A 314 19.88 -4.55 -16.84
CA LEU A 314 20.35 -3.55 -15.86
C LEU A 314 21.53 -4.14 -15.08
N GLU A 315 22.48 -3.28 -14.72
CA GLU A 315 23.52 -3.65 -13.76
C GLU A 315 22.93 -3.54 -12.33
N ASN A 316 23.11 -4.58 -11.50
CA ASN A 316 22.81 -4.60 -10.06
C ASN A 316 21.34 -4.49 -9.61
N ASN A 317 20.46 -5.42 -9.99
CA ASN A 317 19.18 -5.69 -9.29
C ASN A 317 18.25 -4.47 -9.07
N GLN A 318 18.27 -3.47 -9.97
CA GLN A 318 17.59 -2.18 -9.78
C GLN A 318 16.05 -2.21 -9.94
N LEU A 319 15.46 -3.35 -10.32
CA LEU A 319 14.01 -3.50 -10.46
C LEU A 319 13.39 -3.94 -9.14
N GLN A 320 13.24 -3.01 -8.20
CA GLN A 320 12.30 -3.18 -7.08
C GLN A 320 10.90 -2.84 -7.59
N ILE A 321 10.20 -3.87 -8.08
CA ILE A 321 8.82 -3.80 -8.51
C ILE A 321 7.97 -4.51 -7.47
N GLU A 322 6.91 -3.85 -7.04
CA GLU A 322 5.99 -4.44 -6.07
C GLU A 322 5.08 -5.40 -6.81
N TYR A 323 5.10 -6.67 -6.43
CA TYR A 323 4.17 -7.63 -6.96
C TYR A 323 2.75 -7.31 -6.47
N ILE A 324 1.75 -7.57 -7.32
CA ILE A 324 0.38 -7.64 -6.82
C ILE A 324 0.28 -8.87 -5.93
N GLN A 325 0.26 -8.61 -4.63
CA GLN A 325 -0.07 -9.60 -3.63
C GLN A 325 -1.52 -9.38 -3.22
N GLU A 326 -2.25 -10.48 -3.09
CA GLU A 326 -3.40 -10.52 -2.20
C GLU A 326 -3.11 -11.43 -1.01
N ASP A 327 -1.90 -11.30 -0.49
CA ASP A 327 -1.58 -11.82 0.84
C ASP A 327 -1.77 -10.71 1.87
N ASP A 328 -2.95 -10.08 1.82
CA ASP A 328 -3.50 -9.32 2.94
C ASP A 328 -4.33 -10.25 3.84
N THR A 329 -3.94 -11.52 3.92
CA THR A 329 -4.29 -12.29 5.11
C THR A 329 -3.43 -11.71 6.22
N MET A 330 -4.01 -10.75 6.96
CA MET A 330 -3.50 -10.37 8.27
C MET A 330 -3.05 -11.65 8.98
N ASP A 331 -1.83 -11.67 9.50
CA ASP A 331 -1.27 -12.86 10.13
C ASP A 331 -2.15 -13.22 11.33
N ILE A 332 -2.82 -14.38 11.28
CA ILE A 332 -3.73 -14.84 12.32
C ILE A 332 -3.07 -15.98 13.08
N ARG A 333 -2.70 -15.73 14.33
CA ARG A 333 -2.17 -16.72 15.27
C ARG A 333 -3.31 -17.29 16.11
N TYR A 334 -3.42 -18.61 16.12
CA TYR A 334 -4.44 -19.29 16.90
C TYR A 334 -3.96 -19.50 18.35
N SER A 335 -4.91 -19.64 19.27
CA SER A 335 -4.58 -20.08 20.63
C SER A 335 -4.15 -21.55 20.57
N CYS A 336 -3.02 -21.88 21.17
CA CYS A 336 -2.59 -23.25 21.37
C CYS A 336 -2.78 -23.66 22.84
N ASN A 337 -2.92 -24.97 23.05
CA ASN A 337 -3.00 -25.52 24.40
C ASN A 337 -1.61 -25.96 24.90
N GLN A 338 -1.49 -26.11 26.23
CA GLN A 338 -0.25 -26.46 26.89
C GLN A 338 0.28 -27.84 26.45
N LYS A 339 -0.60 -28.77 26.06
CA LYS A 339 -0.23 -30.15 25.70
C LYS A 339 0.45 -30.25 24.35
N ASP A 340 0.02 -29.42 23.40
CA ASP A 340 0.61 -29.35 22.06
C ASP A 340 1.96 -28.63 22.13
N PHE A 341 2.02 -27.52 22.87
CA PHE A 341 3.22 -26.73 23.07
C PHE A 341 4.42 -27.55 23.58
N LYS A 342 4.21 -28.55 24.46
CA LYS A 342 5.31 -29.39 24.99
C LYS A 342 6.12 -30.08 23.90
N ARG A 343 5.50 -30.30 22.73
CA ARG A 343 6.09 -31.03 21.59
C ARG A 343 6.61 -30.11 20.49
N TYR A 344 6.41 -28.80 20.61
CA TYR A 344 6.86 -27.87 19.59
C TYR A 344 8.38 -27.88 19.47
N THR A 345 8.84 -27.90 18.23
CA THR A 345 10.19 -27.56 17.83
C THR A 345 10.45 -26.07 18.03
N THR A 346 11.71 -25.66 17.93
CA THR A 346 12.09 -24.24 17.92
C THR A 346 11.38 -23.47 16.81
N GLN A 347 11.24 -24.08 15.62
CA GLN A 347 10.59 -23.45 14.48
C GLN A 347 9.09 -23.26 14.73
N GLU A 348 8.38 -24.30 15.14
CA GLU A 348 6.94 -24.21 15.45
C GLU A 348 6.67 -23.20 16.57
N THR A 349 7.52 -23.16 17.60
CA THR A 349 7.41 -22.15 18.67
C THR A 349 7.56 -20.73 18.12
N ARG A 350 8.51 -20.49 17.21
CA ARG A 350 8.67 -19.16 16.59
C ARG A 350 7.48 -18.82 15.68
N GLU A 351 7.05 -19.75 14.84
CA GLU A 351 5.93 -19.56 13.92
C GLU A 351 4.61 -19.24 14.64
N GLU A 352 4.41 -19.77 15.85
CA GLU A 352 3.18 -19.53 16.61
C GLU A 352 3.23 -18.24 17.43
N PHE A 353 4.33 -17.97 18.15
CA PHE A 353 4.35 -16.90 19.16
C PHE A 353 5.22 -15.70 18.81
N LEU A 354 6.25 -15.87 17.98
CA LEU A 354 7.16 -14.78 17.62
C LEU A 354 6.55 -13.92 16.50
N ILE A 355 6.65 -12.61 16.67
CA ILE A 355 6.26 -11.60 15.71
C ILE A 355 7.51 -10.84 15.30
N GLN A 356 7.82 -10.89 14.00
CA GLN A 356 8.99 -10.26 13.38
C GLN A 356 8.54 -9.28 12.31
N ASN A 357 9.45 -8.42 11.84
CA ASN A 357 9.24 -7.53 10.69
C ASN A 357 8.03 -6.59 10.81
N LEU A 358 7.77 -6.09 12.02
CA LEU A 358 6.67 -5.14 12.29
C LEU A 358 6.85 -3.79 11.60
N TYR A 359 8.09 -3.39 11.29
CA TYR A 359 8.40 -2.07 10.72
C TYR A 359 8.84 -2.21 9.26
N GLN A 360 7.89 -1.99 8.35
CA GLN A 360 8.11 -1.93 6.91
C GLN A 360 7.79 -0.52 6.42
N ALA A 361 8.60 0.00 5.49
CA ALA A 361 8.49 1.38 5.03
C ALA A 361 7.12 1.64 4.38
N ASP A 362 6.44 2.69 4.84
CA ASP A 362 5.14 3.15 4.35
C ASP A 362 4.01 2.09 4.41
N GLN A 363 4.07 1.20 5.41
CA GLN A 363 3.11 0.13 5.60
C GLN A 363 2.66 0.00 7.06
N VAL A 364 1.51 -0.66 7.24
CA VAL A 364 1.07 -1.23 8.52
C VAL A 364 1.21 -2.75 8.43
N VAL A 365 1.89 -3.34 9.40
CA VAL A 365 1.97 -4.79 9.59
C VAL A 365 1.10 -5.15 10.79
N ALA A 366 0.18 -6.09 10.64
CA ALA A 366 -0.76 -6.48 11.69
C ALA A 366 -0.76 -8.00 11.92
N VAL A 367 -0.69 -8.40 13.19
CA VAL A 367 -0.81 -9.79 13.65
C VAL A 367 -1.97 -9.89 14.64
N TYR A 368 -2.96 -10.69 14.30
CA TYR A 368 -4.11 -10.99 15.15
C TYR A 368 -3.85 -12.26 15.95
N SER A 369 -3.94 -12.19 17.27
CA SER A 369 -3.92 -13.35 18.13
C SER A 369 -5.34 -13.72 18.56
N HIS A 370 -5.71 -14.99 18.45
CA HIS A 370 -6.95 -15.49 19.04
C HIS A 370 -6.94 -15.49 20.58
N VAL A 371 -5.77 -15.35 21.22
CA VAL A 371 -5.67 -15.14 22.66
C VAL A 371 -6.16 -13.73 22.97
N ASP A 372 -7.31 -13.63 23.63
CA ASP A 372 -8.07 -12.39 23.90
C ASP A 372 -8.37 -11.49 22.69
N ARG A 373 -8.19 -11.99 21.46
CA ARG A 373 -8.45 -11.26 20.20
C ARG A 373 -7.61 -9.99 20.08
N MET A 374 -6.42 -10.01 20.68
CA MET A 374 -5.46 -8.91 20.64
C MET A 374 -4.86 -8.79 19.25
N VAL A 375 -4.61 -7.56 18.82
CA VAL A 375 -3.94 -7.27 17.53
C VAL A 375 -2.67 -6.49 17.83
N THR A 376 -1.52 -7.04 17.43
CA THR A 376 -0.24 -6.33 17.47
C THR A 376 0.00 -5.70 16.11
N LEU A 377 0.36 -4.43 16.07
CA LEU A 377 0.65 -3.74 14.82
C LEU A 377 1.97 -2.97 14.90
N GLY A 378 2.63 -2.84 13.76
CA GLY A 378 3.74 -1.94 13.54
C GLY A 378 3.45 -1.03 12.36
N CYS A 379 3.84 0.24 12.46
CA CYS A 379 3.73 1.20 11.37
C CYS A 379 5.01 2.04 11.29
N MET A 380 5.58 2.16 10.09
CA MET A 380 6.78 2.96 9.85
C MET A 380 6.59 3.85 8.61
N PRO A 381 5.96 5.04 8.74
CA PRO A 381 5.85 5.99 7.64
C PRO A 381 7.23 6.55 7.28
N VAL A 382 7.56 6.62 5.99
CA VAL A 382 8.86 7.08 5.49
C VAL A 382 8.66 8.19 4.47
N GLU A 383 8.11 7.87 3.29
CA GLU A 383 7.91 8.84 2.21
C GLU A 383 6.50 9.44 2.19
N ARG A 384 5.55 8.77 2.85
CA ARG A 384 4.13 9.16 2.83
C ARG A 384 3.44 8.88 4.15
N SER A 385 2.32 9.57 4.34
CA SER A 385 1.38 9.29 5.42
C SER A 385 0.80 7.88 5.27
N VAL A 386 0.69 7.16 6.38
CA VAL A 386 0.16 5.80 6.42
C VAL A 386 -1.13 5.78 7.21
N ASN A 387 -2.22 5.28 6.62
CA ASN A 387 -3.47 5.07 7.34
C ASN A 387 -3.40 3.76 8.14
N LEU A 388 -3.93 3.75 9.37
CA LEU A 388 -3.95 2.58 10.26
C LEU A 388 -4.50 1.31 9.60
N GLU A 389 -5.45 1.45 8.67
CA GLU A 389 -6.13 0.33 8.02
C GLU A 389 -5.47 -0.12 6.71
N GLN A 390 -4.36 0.52 6.32
CA GLN A 390 -3.63 0.15 5.11
C GLN A 390 -3.21 -1.32 5.18
N GLY A 391 -3.46 -2.07 4.10
CA GLY A 391 -3.12 -3.50 4.04
C GLY A 391 -4.08 -4.44 4.79
N MET A 392 -5.16 -3.94 5.39
CA MET A 392 -6.15 -4.79 6.09
C MET A 392 -7.52 -4.79 5.43
N ASP A 393 -8.22 -5.94 5.45
CA ASP A 393 -9.64 -6.04 5.08
C ASP A 393 -10.47 -6.00 6.36
N ILE A 394 -10.87 -4.80 6.77
CA ILE A 394 -11.51 -4.60 8.07
C ILE A 394 -12.81 -5.39 8.22
N TRP A 395 -13.59 -5.51 7.14
CA TRP A 395 -14.81 -6.30 7.18
C TRP A 395 -14.50 -7.80 7.31
N HIS A 396 -13.58 -8.31 6.50
CA HIS A 396 -13.20 -9.72 6.55
C HIS A 396 -12.55 -10.11 7.88
N ASN A 397 -11.64 -9.27 8.39
CA ASN A 397 -10.84 -9.56 9.57
C ASN A 397 -11.61 -9.30 10.88
N PHE A 398 -12.49 -8.30 10.91
CA PHE A 398 -13.12 -7.84 12.15
C PHE A 398 -14.65 -7.76 12.10
N GLY A 399 -15.28 -7.85 10.93
CA GLY A 399 -16.73 -7.70 10.79
C GLY A 399 -17.23 -6.30 11.16
N THR A 400 -16.39 -5.28 10.99
CA THR A 400 -16.65 -3.87 11.33
C THR A 400 -16.38 -2.97 10.13
N GLN A 401 -16.76 -1.70 10.22
CA GLN A 401 -16.54 -0.71 9.14
C GLN A 401 -15.16 -0.03 9.20
N TYR A 402 -14.58 0.04 10.40
CA TYR A 402 -13.24 0.59 10.69
C TYR A 402 -12.71 -0.11 11.96
N LEU A 403 -11.39 -0.24 12.10
CA LEU A 403 -10.72 -1.09 13.09
C LEU A 403 -11.16 -0.78 14.53
N LEU A 404 -11.19 0.50 14.89
CA LEU A 404 -11.48 0.95 16.26
C LEU A 404 -12.99 1.10 16.54
N GLN A 405 -13.88 0.63 15.65
CA GLN A 405 -15.33 0.67 15.87
C GLN A 405 -15.75 -0.07 17.15
N ARG A 406 -15.03 -1.14 17.50
CA ARG A 406 -15.28 -1.97 18.69
C ARG A 406 -13.98 -2.36 19.41
N ARG A 407 -12.96 -1.53 19.29
CA ARG A 407 -11.60 -1.77 19.82
C ARG A 407 -11.02 -0.50 20.40
N GLU A 408 -10.17 -0.65 21.41
CA GLU A 408 -9.29 0.40 21.92
C GLU A 408 -7.85 0.07 21.53
N MET A 409 -6.98 1.07 21.48
CA MET A 409 -5.59 0.90 21.07
C MET A 409 -4.64 1.69 21.95
N GLY A 410 -3.51 1.08 22.29
CA GLY A 410 -2.37 1.77 22.87
C GLY A 410 -1.19 1.66 21.92
N LEU A 411 -0.43 2.75 21.80
CA LEU A 411 0.73 2.77 20.92
C LEU A 411 1.90 3.55 21.51
N PHE A 412 3.11 3.18 21.11
CA PHE A 412 4.36 3.83 21.46
C PHE A 412 5.14 4.17 20.19
N ASN A 413 5.81 5.33 20.17
CA ASN A 413 6.80 5.61 19.13
C ASN A 413 8.20 5.16 19.59
N LEU A 414 8.82 4.25 18.83
CA LEU A 414 10.15 3.67 19.07
C LEU A 414 11.21 4.17 18.08
N GLY A 415 10.85 5.08 17.17
CA GLY A 415 11.73 5.62 16.13
C GLY A 415 12.03 7.11 16.31
N GLY A 416 12.26 7.79 15.18
CA GLY A 416 12.40 9.25 15.13
C GLY A 416 11.10 9.99 15.40
N GLN A 417 11.12 11.33 15.25
CA GLN A 417 9.92 12.14 15.50
C GLN A 417 8.84 11.89 14.46
N GLY A 418 7.60 11.83 14.93
CA GLY A 418 6.43 11.67 14.08
C GLY A 418 5.18 12.27 14.72
N ARG A 419 4.05 12.02 14.09
CA ARG A 419 2.73 12.41 14.60
C ARG A 419 1.69 11.36 14.28
N VAL A 420 0.66 11.33 15.10
CA VAL A 420 -0.56 10.55 14.87
C VAL A 420 -1.72 11.51 14.77
N THR A 421 -2.46 11.47 13.68
CA THR A 421 -3.70 12.23 13.52
C THR A 421 -4.88 11.31 13.75
N VAL A 422 -5.70 11.60 14.76
CA VAL A 422 -6.91 10.83 15.10
C VAL A 422 -8.12 11.73 14.87
N ASP A 423 -8.96 11.38 13.89
CA ASP A 423 -10.16 12.13 13.50
C ASP A 423 -9.90 13.65 13.38
N GLY A 424 -8.79 14.01 12.72
CA GLY A 424 -8.35 15.39 12.51
C GLY A 424 -7.59 16.04 13.67
N THR A 425 -7.50 15.40 14.84
CA THR A 425 -6.71 15.88 15.97
C THR A 425 -5.27 15.35 15.87
N VAL A 426 -4.29 16.25 15.81
CA VAL A 426 -2.87 15.89 15.67
C VAL A 426 -2.21 15.74 17.03
N TYR A 427 -1.59 14.58 17.25
CA TYR A 427 -0.78 14.27 18.42
C TYR A 427 0.69 14.15 18.00
N PRO A 428 1.59 15.08 18.40
CA PRO A 428 3.02 14.93 18.17
C PRO A 428 3.55 13.78 19.05
N MET A 429 4.34 12.90 18.46
CA MET A 429 4.87 11.69 19.09
C MET A 429 6.40 11.69 19.04
N GLY A 430 7.03 12.00 20.18
CA GLY A 430 8.46 11.81 20.36
C GLY A 430 8.83 10.36 20.66
N TYR A 431 10.14 10.09 20.75
CA TYR A 431 10.63 8.79 21.16
C TYR A 431 10.14 8.41 22.57
N LYS A 432 9.57 7.21 22.71
CA LYS A 432 8.95 6.65 23.93
C LYS A 432 7.68 7.36 24.42
N ASP A 433 7.09 8.26 23.62
CA ASP A 433 5.75 8.77 23.91
C ASP A 433 4.69 7.70 23.62
N CYS A 434 3.63 7.70 24.45
CA CYS A 434 2.53 6.76 24.33
C CYS A 434 1.22 7.50 24.00
N LEU A 435 0.43 6.95 23.08
CA LEU A 435 -0.93 7.44 22.81
C LEU A 435 -1.91 6.29 23.04
N TYR A 436 -2.91 6.54 23.90
CA TYR A 436 -4.11 5.71 23.98
C TYR A 436 -5.17 6.29 23.06
N ILE A 437 -5.76 5.46 22.18
CA ILE A 437 -6.84 5.81 21.28
C ILE A 437 -8.10 5.05 21.70
N ALA A 438 -9.13 5.81 22.04
CA ALA A 438 -10.40 5.26 22.49
C ALA A 438 -11.21 4.61 21.36
N MET A 439 -12.09 3.68 21.74
CA MET A 439 -13.07 3.08 20.84
C MET A 439 -13.92 4.15 20.13
N GLY A 440 -14.12 3.96 18.82
CA GLY A 440 -14.97 4.81 17.98
C GLY A 440 -14.20 5.74 17.05
N ALA A 441 -12.88 5.87 17.21
CA ALA A 441 -12.04 6.61 16.29
C ALA A 441 -12.12 6.01 14.88
N LYS A 442 -12.34 6.83 13.85
CA LYS A 442 -12.59 6.36 12.47
C LYS A 442 -11.37 6.47 11.59
N GLU A 443 -10.66 7.58 11.68
CA GLU A 443 -9.49 7.86 10.86
C GLU A 443 -8.27 8.05 11.76
N VAL A 444 -7.26 7.19 11.57
CA VAL A 444 -5.98 7.27 12.26
C VAL A 444 -4.88 7.24 11.21
N VAL A 445 -4.06 8.29 11.17
CA VAL A 445 -3.00 8.49 10.17
C VAL A 445 -1.67 8.75 10.87
N PHE A 446 -0.61 8.11 10.37
CA PHE A 446 0.74 8.18 10.89
C PHE A 446 1.67 8.91 9.92
N ASP A 447 2.54 9.76 10.45
CA ASP A 447 3.55 10.49 9.69
C ASP A 447 4.89 10.51 10.42
N SER A 448 5.98 10.51 9.65
CA SER A 448 7.33 10.84 10.13
C SER A 448 7.67 12.28 9.80
N GLU A 449 8.43 12.94 10.67
CA GLU A 449 8.98 14.28 10.37
C GLU A 449 10.22 14.21 9.48
N ASP A 450 10.97 13.10 9.53
CA ASP A 450 12.20 12.88 8.79
C ASP A 450 12.23 11.45 8.21
N ALA A 451 12.25 11.34 6.88
CA ALA A 451 12.29 10.05 6.18
C ALA A 451 13.61 9.28 6.41
N THR A 452 14.70 9.97 6.76
CA THR A 452 16.01 9.33 7.05
C THR A 452 16.10 8.77 8.46
N ASN A 453 15.20 9.20 9.34
CA ASN A 453 15.05 8.71 10.71
C ASN A 453 13.55 8.59 11.05
N PRO A 454 12.86 7.61 10.45
CA PRO A 454 11.40 7.53 10.53
C PRO A 454 10.93 7.16 11.94
N ALA A 455 9.73 7.62 12.29
CA ALA A 455 8.99 7.13 13.44
C ALA A 455 8.64 5.65 13.27
N LYS A 456 8.59 4.91 14.39
CA LYS A 456 8.24 3.49 14.42
C LYS A 456 7.16 3.27 15.46
N PHE A 457 5.91 3.16 15.05
CA PHE A 457 4.78 3.04 15.95
C PHE A 457 4.51 1.56 16.28
N PHE A 458 4.84 1.14 17.49
CA PHE A 458 4.38 -0.13 18.06
C PHE A 458 2.99 0.03 18.62
N MET A 459 2.05 -0.83 18.25
CA MET A 459 0.65 -0.72 18.64
C MET A 459 0.11 -2.05 19.13
N VAL A 460 -0.77 -2.01 20.14
CA VAL A 460 -1.58 -3.15 20.54
C VAL A 460 -3.03 -2.69 20.67
N SER A 461 -3.95 -3.42 20.04
CA SER A 461 -5.39 -3.16 20.09
C SER A 461 -6.15 -4.33 20.70
N ALA A 462 -7.09 -4.01 21.59
CA ALA A 462 -7.95 -4.94 22.30
C ALA A 462 -9.43 -4.64 22.00
N PRO A 463 -10.34 -5.63 22.04
CA PRO A 463 -11.77 -5.37 21.99
C PRO A 463 -12.21 -4.40 23.10
N ALA A 464 -13.09 -3.46 22.77
CA ALA A 464 -13.62 -2.49 23.71
C ALA A 464 -15.15 -2.44 23.63
N HIS A 465 -15.78 -2.16 24.76
CA HIS A 465 -17.24 -2.09 24.89
C HIS A 465 -17.72 -0.74 25.42
N CYS A 466 -16.78 0.12 25.83
CA CYS A 466 -16.99 1.48 26.26
C CYS A 466 -15.96 2.37 25.57
N SER A 467 -16.36 3.58 25.19
CA SER A 467 -15.42 4.59 24.71
C SER A 467 -14.95 5.43 25.89
N TYR A 468 -13.64 5.52 26.07
CA TYR A 468 -12.99 6.41 27.03
C TYR A 468 -12.38 7.62 26.30
N GLU A 469 -11.35 8.23 26.86
CA GLU A 469 -10.73 9.45 26.30
C GLU A 469 -9.38 9.11 25.65
N THR A 470 -9.23 9.45 24.37
CA THR A 470 -7.94 9.41 23.67
C THR A 470 -6.96 10.37 24.35
N ARG A 471 -5.77 9.87 24.72
CA ARG A 471 -4.82 10.64 25.54
C ARG A 471 -3.37 10.34 25.19
N LEU A 472 -2.61 11.40 24.93
CA LEU A 472 -1.14 11.38 24.88
C LEU A 472 -0.58 11.33 26.31
N ILE A 473 0.37 10.43 26.53
CA ILE A 473 1.00 10.16 27.83
C ILE A 473 2.51 10.16 27.60
N ARG A 474 3.20 11.14 28.19
CA ARG A 474 4.67 11.21 28.12
C ARG A 474 5.28 10.30 29.18
N LEU A 475 6.56 9.98 29.03
CA LEU A 475 7.30 9.18 30.02
C LEU A 475 7.30 9.80 31.43
N GLU A 476 7.18 11.12 31.54
CA GLU A 476 7.06 11.84 32.81
C GLU A 476 5.68 11.69 33.47
N ASP A 477 4.63 11.47 32.67
CA ASP A 477 3.25 11.27 33.14
C ASP A 477 2.99 9.81 33.58
N ALA A 478 3.86 8.88 33.19
CA ALA A 478 3.75 7.47 33.52
C ALA A 478 4.00 7.20 35.02
N ALA A 479 3.20 6.34 35.63
CA ALA A 479 3.43 5.93 37.01
C ALA A 479 4.66 5.02 37.11
N LYS A 480 5.64 5.41 37.93
CA LYS A 480 6.95 4.74 38.01
C LYS A 480 7.04 3.78 39.18
N LYS A 481 7.52 2.57 38.93
CA LYS A 481 7.75 1.52 39.93
C LYS A 481 9.17 0.95 39.77
N PRO A 482 10.17 1.53 40.46
CA PRO A 482 11.53 0.97 40.52
C PRO A 482 11.53 -0.37 41.25
N LEU A 483 12.20 -1.38 40.69
CA LEU A 483 12.25 -2.73 41.24
C LEU A 483 13.61 -3.38 40.98
N GLY A 484 13.89 -4.43 41.75
CA GLY A 484 15.08 -5.26 41.57
C GLY A 484 16.36 -4.62 42.09
N SER A 485 17.47 -5.31 41.84
CA SER A 485 18.79 -4.94 42.31
C SER A 485 19.86 -5.42 41.32
N ASN A 486 21.07 -4.87 41.43
CA ASN A 486 22.19 -5.29 40.58
C ASN A 486 22.62 -6.71 40.92
N GLU A 487 22.56 -7.08 42.20
CA GLU A 487 22.92 -8.39 42.75
C GLU A 487 22.05 -9.52 42.17
N THR A 488 20.81 -9.20 41.83
CA THR A 488 19.85 -10.11 41.19
C THR A 488 19.76 -9.91 39.67
N ALA A 489 20.63 -9.09 39.10
CA ALA A 489 20.70 -8.76 37.67
C ALA A 489 19.34 -8.35 37.06
N ASN A 490 18.48 -7.69 37.84
CA ASN A 490 17.12 -7.32 37.45
C ASN A 490 16.74 -5.89 37.87
N LYS A 491 17.72 -5.01 38.13
CA LYS A 491 17.46 -3.60 38.45
C LYS A 491 16.81 -2.90 37.26
N ARG A 492 15.60 -2.37 37.46
CA ARG A 492 14.77 -1.82 36.40
C ARG A 492 13.74 -0.82 36.92
N VAL A 493 13.20 -0.02 36.01
CA VAL A 493 12.05 0.84 36.29
C VAL A 493 10.90 0.45 35.38
N ILE A 494 9.77 0.06 35.98
CA ILE A 494 8.51 -0.12 35.26
C ILE A 494 7.82 1.24 35.17
N ASN A 495 7.53 1.69 33.95
CA ASN A 495 6.76 2.90 33.68
C ASN A 495 5.38 2.47 33.16
N GLN A 496 4.35 2.68 33.96
CA GLN A 496 2.97 2.31 33.65
C GLN A 496 2.31 3.48 32.92
N PHE A 497 1.98 3.30 31.64
CA PHE A 497 1.37 4.33 30.80
C PHE A 497 -0.13 4.13 30.72
N ILE A 498 -0.56 2.99 30.18
CA ILE A 498 -1.96 2.60 30.10
C ILE A 498 -2.24 1.70 31.29
N HIS A 499 -2.69 2.32 32.37
CA HIS A 499 -2.91 1.66 33.65
C HIS A 499 -4.00 2.42 34.43
N PRO A 500 -4.81 1.75 35.27
CA PRO A 500 -5.90 2.41 36.02
C PRO A 500 -5.48 3.61 36.88
N SER A 501 -4.21 3.70 37.27
CA SER A 501 -3.65 4.85 38.00
C SER A 501 -3.39 6.08 37.13
N VAL A 502 -3.38 5.95 35.80
CA VAL A 502 -3.08 7.02 34.83
C VAL A 502 -4.32 7.40 34.02
N LEU A 503 -5.03 6.41 33.47
CA LEU A 503 -6.28 6.58 32.73
C LEU A 503 -7.16 5.33 32.80
N LYS A 504 -8.42 5.47 32.40
CA LYS A 504 -9.37 4.36 32.30
C LYS A 504 -9.35 3.76 30.90
N THR A 505 -9.45 2.43 30.83
CA THR A 505 -9.56 1.64 29.60
C THR A 505 -10.60 0.54 29.80
N CYS A 506 -10.97 -0.20 28.75
CA CYS A 506 -11.86 -1.36 28.90
C CYS A 506 -11.13 -2.55 29.52
N GLN A 507 -9.98 -2.90 28.94
CA GLN A 507 -9.15 -4.02 29.39
C GLN A 507 -7.66 -3.78 29.12
N LEU A 508 -7.34 -3.01 28.08
CA LEU A 508 -5.95 -2.83 27.65
C LEU A 508 -5.15 -2.14 28.74
N SER A 509 -4.03 -2.75 29.11
CA SER A 509 -3.02 -2.17 29.99
C SER A 509 -1.66 -2.28 29.32
N MET A 510 -0.86 -1.21 29.36
CA MET A 510 0.45 -1.18 28.72
C MET A 510 1.46 -0.39 29.55
N GLY A 511 2.69 -0.85 29.55
CA GLY A 511 3.80 -0.13 30.16
C GLY A 511 5.12 -0.44 29.49
N MET A 512 6.12 0.36 29.83
CA MET A 512 7.48 0.25 29.33
C MET A 512 8.43 0.06 30.49
N THR A 513 9.25 -0.97 30.42
CA THR A 513 10.26 -1.28 31.43
C THR A 513 11.65 -1.11 30.84
N CYS A 514 12.49 -0.34 31.52
CA CYS A 514 13.89 -0.13 31.13
C CYS A 514 14.79 -0.82 32.14
N LEU A 515 15.64 -1.75 31.69
CA LEU A 515 16.64 -2.39 32.55
C LEU A 515 17.87 -1.49 32.65
N GLU A 516 18.42 -1.37 33.86
CA GLU A 516 19.68 -0.67 34.05
C GLU A 516 20.86 -1.49 33.50
N SER A 517 21.95 -0.80 33.15
CA SER A 517 23.17 -1.47 32.70
C SER A 517 23.66 -2.50 33.73
N GLY A 518 24.03 -3.69 33.26
CA GLY A 518 24.38 -4.83 34.11
C GLY A 518 23.19 -5.68 34.57
N SER A 519 21.95 -5.26 34.31
CA SER A 519 20.75 -6.07 34.53
C SER A 519 20.22 -6.64 33.23
N VAL A 520 19.82 -7.91 33.27
CA VAL A 520 19.40 -8.68 32.09
C VAL A 520 18.07 -9.41 32.27
N TRP A 521 17.61 -9.57 33.52
CA TRP A 521 16.34 -10.22 33.84
C TRP A 521 15.20 -9.21 33.98
N ASN A 522 14.05 -9.52 33.38
CA ASN A 522 12.81 -8.77 33.62
C ASN A 522 11.98 -9.40 34.76
N THR A 523 10.97 -10.22 34.46
CA THR A 523 10.01 -10.85 35.37
C THR A 523 10.64 -12.06 36.05
N MET A 524 11.38 -11.81 37.13
CA MET A 524 11.89 -12.84 38.04
C MET A 524 11.63 -12.44 39.49
N PRO A 525 10.92 -13.25 40.30
CA PRO A 525 10.35 -14.57 39.97
C PRO A 525 9.26 -14.51 38.87
N ALA A 526 9.12 -15.61 38.13
CA ALA A 526 8.12 -15.75 37.08
C ALA A 526 6.72 -15.96 37.67
N HIS A 527 5.69 -15.71 36.88
CA HIS A 527 4.30 -15.94 37.24
C HIS A 527 3.47 -16.28 36.00
N THR A 528 2.26 -16.78 36.23
CA THR A 528 1.21 -16.93 35.21
C THR A 528 -0.05 -16.20 35.67
N HIS A 529 -1.01 -15.98 34.77
CA HIS A 529 -2.32 -15.45 35.13
C HIS A 529 -3.40 -15.98 34.17
N GLU A 530 -4.27 -16.86 34.66
CA GLU A 530 -5.30 -17.51 33.83
C GLU A 530 -6.32 -16.54 33.20
N ARG A 531 -6.54 -15.38 33.82
CA ARG A 531 -7.58 -14.40 33.42
C ARG A 531 -7.09 -13.33 32.45
N ARG A 532 -5.80 -13.34 32.09
CA ARG A 532 -5.17 -12.32 31.25
C ARG A 532 -4.12 -12.93 30.33
N MET A 533 -3.75 -12.23 29.28
CA MET A 533 -2.64 -12.59 28.39
C MET A 533 -1.70 -11.39 28.25
N GLU A 534 -0.46 -11.62 27.85
CA GLU A 534 0.49 -10.55 27.62
C GLU A 534 1.16 -10.62 26.24
N ILE A 535 1.59 -9.47 25.73
CA ILE A 535 2.42 -9.32 24.54
C ILE A 535 3.62 -8.47 24.93
N TYR A 536 4.81 -8.97 24.61
CA TYR A 536 6.07 -8.28 24.89
C TYR A 536 6.72 -7.84 23.59
N THR A 537 7.24 -6.62 23.52
CA THR A 537 8.19 -6.21 22.47
C THR A 537 9.48 -5.72 23.08
N TYR A 538 10.61 -6.23 22.59
CA TYR A 538 11.94 -5.90 23.06
C TYR A 538 12.60 -4.89 22.13
N PHE A 539 13.20 -3.84 22.68
CA PHE A 539 13.87 -2.80 21.90
C PHE A 539 15.01 -2.17 22.70
N GLU A 540 15.85 -1.36 22.05
CA GLU A 540 17.17 -0.98 22.59
C GLU A 540 18.03 -2.21 22.93
N VAL A 541 17.81 -3.33 22.24
CA VAL A 541 18.70 -4.49 22.31
C VAL A 541 19.92 -4.14 21.44
N PRO A 542 21.14 -4.08 22.01
CA PRO A 542 22.31 -3.67 21.24
C PRO A 542 22.58 -4.60 20.06
N GLN A 543 23.27 -4.09 19.03
CA GLN A 543 23.72 -4.91 17.91
C GLN A 543 24.48 -6.15 18.41
N ASP A 544 24.24 -7.29 17.76
CA ASP A 544 24.80 -8.61 18.11
C ASP A 544 24.41 -9.13 19.51
N GLN A 545 23.40 -8.52 20.15
CA GLN A 545 22.80 -9.00 21.40
C GLN A 545 21.39 -9.55 21.14
N VAL A 546 20.93 -10.42 22.03
CA VAL A 546 19.63 -11.08 21.94
C VAL A 546 18.97 -11.17 23.31
N VAL A 547 17.67 -11.42 23.32
CA VAL A 547 16.91 -11.78 24.53
C VAL A 547 16.41 -13.20 24.39
N PHE A 548 16.66 -14.03 25.40
CA PHE A 548 16.02 -15.34 25.54
C PHE A 548 14.72 -15.13 26.31
N HIS A 549 13.60 -15.03 25.59
CA HIS A 549 12.28 -14.94 26.18
C HIS A 549 11.83 -16.33 26.62
N MET A 550 11.71 -16.54 27.93
CA MET A 550 11.22 -17.76 28.56
C MET A 550 9.69 -17.75 28.57
N MET A 551 9.11 -18.85 28.11
CA MET A 551 7.67 -19.08 28.01
C MET A 551 7.33 -20.54 28.33
N GLY A 552 6.06 -20.89 28.42
CA GLY A 552 5.60 -22.23 28.78
C GLY A 552 4.96 -22.29 30.18
N GLU A 553 4.36 -23.43 30.51
CA GLU A 553 4.02 -23.71 31.91
C GLU A 553 5.30 -23.72 32.75
N GLY A 554 5.23 -23.34 34.04
CA GLY A 554 6.42 -23.30 34.89
C GLY A 554 7.20 -24.62 34.99
N ASN A 555 6.54 -25.76 34.78
CA ASN A 555 7.16 -27.09 34.79
C ASN A 555 7.53 -27.63 33.41
N GLU A 556 7.40 -26.84 32.34
CA GLU A 556 7.70 -27.21 30.96
C GLU A 556 8.09 -25.95 30.17
N THR A 557 9.13 -25.26 30.63
CA THR A 557 9.55 -24.01 30.00
C THR A 557 10.25 -24.27 28.66
N ARG A 558 10.13 -23.31 27.75
CA ARG A 558 10.89 -23.18 26.50
C ARG A 558 11.35 -21.73 26.38
N HIS A 559 12.11 -21.45 25.34
CA HIS A 559 12.51 -20.09 25.04
C HIS A 559 12.42 -19.77 23.56
N ILE A 560 12.30 -18.48 23.28
CA ILE A 560 12.50 -17.90 21.96
C ILE A 560 13.69 -16.95 22.04
N VAL A 561 14.65 -17.12 21.14
CA VAL A 561 15.73 -16.14 20.94
C VAL A 561 15.19 -15.00 20.10
N MET A 562 15.20 -13.81 20.66
CA MET A 562 14.62 -12.59 20.09
C MET A 562 15.67 -11.52 19.84
N GLN A 563 15.50 -10.78 18.77
CA GLN A 563 16.31 -9.64 18.36
C GLN A 563 15.64 -8.31 18.71
N ASN A 564 16.35 -7.21 18.46
CA ASN A 564 15.81 -5.87 18.62
C ASN A 564 14.53 -5.70 17.78
N GLU A 565 13.53 -5.03 18.33
CA GLU A 565 12.25 -4.68 17.68
C GLU A 565 11.35 -5.87 17.33
N GLU A 566 11.59 -7.06 17.91
CA GLU A 566 10.68 -8.21 17.81
C GLU A 566 9.66 -8.22 18.95
N ALA A 567 8.52 -8.89 18.72
CA ALA A 567 7.46 -9.07 19.71
C ALA A 567 7.09 -10.54 19.90
N VAL A 568 6.49 -10.88 21.04
CA VAL A 568 6.09 -12.25 21.39
C VAL A 568 4.75 -12.27 22.12
N ILE A 569 3.91 -13.23 21.75
CA ILE A 569 2.62 -13.50 22.38
C ILE A 569 2.84 -14.48 23.55
N SER A 570 2.40 -14.10 24.75
CA SER A 570 2.36 -14.97 25.93
C SER A 570 0.90 -15.32 26.29
N PRO A 571 0.47 -16.57 26.03
CA PRO A 571 -0.85 -17.05 26.45
C PRO A 571 -0.99 -17.07 27.98
N SER A 572 -2.21 -17.05 28.49
CA SER A 572 -2.53 -16.98 29.93
C SER A 572 -1.86 -18.04 30.82
N TRP A 573 -1.69 -19.24 30.26
CA TRP A 573 -1.06 -20.37 30.93
C TRP A 573 0.47 -20.35 30.90
N SER A 574 1.06 -19.44 30.12
CA SER A 574 2.49 -19.33 29.92
C SER A 574 3.09 -18.32 30.90
N ILE A 575 4.31 -18.61 31.36
CA ILE A 575 5.16 -17.57 31.96
C ILE A 575 5.59 -16.57 30.89
N HIS A 576 6.03 -15.39 31.33
CA HIS A 576 6.64 -14.35 30.51
C HIS A 576 7.83 -13.75 31.25
N SER A 577 8.99 -14.37 31.07
CA SER A 577 10.27 -13.89 31.61
C SER A 577 11.29 -13.80 30.49
N GLY A 578 12.35 -13.03 30.65
CA GLY A 578 13.33 -12.75 29.61
C GLY A 578 14.69 -12.46 30.21
N VAL A 579 15.71 -13.04 29.60
CA VAL A 579 17.12 -12.79 29.92
C VAL A 579 17.87 -12.30 28.69
N GLY A 580 18.39 -11.08 28.77
CA GLY A 580 19.21 -10.50 27.71
C GLY A 580 20.66 -10.96 27.79
N THR A 581 21.37 -10.92 26.66
CA THR A 581 22.84 -10.95 26.65
C THR A 581 23.44 -9.58 26.99
N SER A 582 22.62 -8.53 26.99
CA SER A 582 22.91 -7.18 27.48
C SER A 582 21.63 -6.55 28.07
N ASN A 583 21.72 -5.34 28.63
CA ASN A 583 20.54 -4.57 29.02
C ASN A 583 19.70 -4.19 27.79
N TYR A 584 18.39 -4.06 28.00
CA TYR A 584 17.41 -3.73 26.97
C TYR A 584 16.22 -2.99 27.61
N SER A 585 15.33 -2.48 26.78
CA SER A 585 14.00 -2.03 27.17
C SER A 585 12.94 -2.94 26.58
N PHE A 586 11.76 -2.98 27.18
CA PHE A 586 10.63 -3.67 26.59
C PHE A 586 9.31 -2.98 26.92
N ILE A 587 8.34 -3.12 26.02
CA ILE A 587 6.94 -2.79 26.29
C ILE A 587 6.21 -4.09 26.56
N TRP A 588 5.35 -4.07 27.58
CA TRP A 588 4.37 -5.11 27.85
C TRP A 588 2.98 -4.54 27.59
N ALA A 589 2.14 -5.34 26.95
CA ALA A 589 0.73 -5.06 26.73
C ALA A 589 -0.09 -6.23 27.23
N MET A 590 -1.15 -5.95 27.99
CA MET A 590 -1.98 -6.95 28.64
C MET A 590 -3.45 -6.67 28.38
N GLY A 591 -4.23 -7.74 28.18
CA GLY A 591 -5.69 -7.73 28.06
C GLY A 591 -6.27 -8.99 28.69
N GLY A 592 -7.59 -9.03 28.86
CA GLY A 592 -8.28 -10.16 29.50
C GLY A 592 -9.52 -9.75 30.29
N GLU A 593 -9.93 -10.61 31.22
CA GLU A 593 -11.18 -10.46 31.98
C GLU A 593 -11.13 -9.33 33.02
N ASN A 594 -9.96 -9.04 33.60
CA ASN A 594 -9.82 -8.06 34.67
C ASN A 594 -8.53 -7.21 34.52
N GLN A 595 -8.43 -6.15 35.33
CA GLN A 595 -7.22 -5.33 35.48
C GLN A 595 -6.70 -5.36 36.92
N GLU A 596 -6.85 -6.51 37.60
CA GLU A 596 -6.33 -6.75 38.95
C GLU A 596 -4.90 -7.29 38.86
N PHE A 597 -3.90 -6.43 39.00
CA PHE A 597 -2.50 -6.81 38.72
C PHE A 597 -1.92 -7.78 39.74
N ASP A 598 -2.45 -7.84 40.97
CA ASP A 598 -2.01 -8.78 42.01
C ASP A 598 -2.65 -10.19 41.85
N ASP A 599 -3.58 -10.35 40.91
CA ASP A 599 -4.25 -11.60 40.59
C ASP A 599 -3.37 -12.49 39.68
N MET A 600 -2.32 -13.07 40.26
CA MET A 600 -1.30 -13.87 39.55
C MET A 600 -0.82 -15.05 40.39
N ASP A 601 -0.34 -16.09 39.72
CA ASP A 601 0.25 -17.28 40.35
C ASP A 601 1.77 -17.19 40.29
N VAL A 602 2.40 -16.72 41.37
CA VAL A 602 3.87 -16.60 41.45
C VAL A 602 4.51 -17.98 41.57
N ILE A 603 5.49 -18.26 40.71
CA ILE A 603 6.22 -19.53 40.67
C ILE A 603 7.62 -19.30 41.26
N SER A 604 7.99 -20.08 42.27
CA SER A 604 9.35 -20.03 42.81
C SER A 604 10.36 -20.40 41.72
N THR A 605 11.47 -19.66 41.63
CA THR A 605 12.54 -19.95 40.65
C THR A 605 13.04 -21.40 40.72
N THR A 606 13.04 -22.02 41.90
CA THR A 606 13.45 -23.42 42.10
C THR A 606 12.44 -24.46 41.57
N GLN A 607 11.22 -24.04 41.26
CA GLN A 607 10.16 -24.89 40.70
C GLN A 607 10.13 -24.87 39.17
N LEU A 608 10.81 -23.91 38.54
CA LEU A 608 10.91 -23.84 37.07
C LEU A 608 11.63 -25.09 36.52
N ARG A 609 11.18 -25.60 35.37
CA ARG A 609 11.75 -26.78 34.70
C ARG A 609 12.00 -26.56 33.23
#